data_AF-A0A497GPP9-F1
#
_entry.id   AF-A0A497GPP9-F1
#
_cell.length_a   1.000
_cell.length_b   1.000
_cell.length_c   1.000
_cell.angle_alpha   90.00
_cell.angle_beta   90.00
_cell.angle_gamma   90.00
#
_symmetry.space_group_name_H-M   'P 1'
#
loop_
_entity.id
_entity.type
_entity.pdbx_description
1 polymer ?
#
loop_
_entity_poly.entity_id
_entity_poly.type
_entity_poly.pdbx_seq_one_letter_code
_entity_poly.pdbx_strand_id
1 'polypeptide(L)' 'MILAFFPIYKLKDAKAPTLREMIEAYYAVKEIGLENVKLGNCHVFAQTNEDWELLIGAVGVEAIG' A
#
# COMPACT_ATOMS: atom_id res chain seq x y z
N MET A 1 10.82 7.88 9.79
CA MET A 1 10.63 6.83 8.79
C MET A 1 10.21 5.57 9.54
N ILE A 2 8.91 5.24 9.54
CA ILE A 2 8.44 3.98 10.11
C ILE A 2 8.41 2.98 8.94
N LEU A 3 9.35 2.03 8.95
CA LEU A 3 9.41 0.93 7.99
C LEU A 3 8.73 -0.28 8.63
N ALA A 4 7.43 -0.47 8.41
CA ALA A 4 6.71 -1.62 8.94
C ALA A 4 6.83 -2.80 7.95
N PHE A 5 7.90 -3.59 8.09
CA PHE A 5 8.07 -4.82 7.32
C PHE A 5 7.44 -5.98 8.10
N PHE A 6 6.18 -6.32 7.80
CA PHE A 6 5.58 -7.51 8.37
C PHE A 6 6.06 -8.74 7.58
N PRO A 7 6.72 -9.71 8.23
CA PRO A 7 7.16 -10.89 7.53
C PRO A 7 5.94 -11.66 7.04
N ILE A 8 5.87 -11.89 5.73
CA ILE A 8 4.77 -12.64 5.08
C ILE A 8 4.54 -13.99 5.78
N TYR A 9 5.59 -14.63 6.30
CA TYR A 9 5.46 -15.90 7.02
C TYR A 9 4.70 -15.82 8.35
N LYS A 10 4.57 -14.63 8.96
CA LYS A 10 3.75 -14.37 10.16
C LYS A 10 2.31 -13.98 9.81
N LEU A 11 2.04 -13.71 8.54
CA LEU A 11 0.73 -13.34 8.00
C LEU A 11 0.13 -14.47 7.15
N LYS A 12 0.65 -15.70 7.25
CA LYS A 12 0.20 -16.84 6.43
C LYS A 12 -1.29 -17.16 6.57
N ASP A 13 -1.85 -16.90 7.75
CA ASP A 13 -3.27 -17.10 8.05
C ASP A 13 -4.11 -15.81 7.89
N ALA A 14 -3.45 -14.69 7.62
CA ALA A 14 -4.11 -13.42 7.36
C ALA A 14 -4.43 -13.30 5.87
N LYS A 15 -5.65 -12.83 5.56
CA LYS A 15 -6.03 -12.50 4.19
C LYS A 15 -5.07 -11.44 3.64
N ALA A 16 -4.63 -11.60 2.40
CA ALA A 16 -3.87 -10.57 1.71
C ALA A 16 -4.67 -9.25 1.67
N PRO A 17 -4.02 -8.10 1.89
CA PRO A 17 -4.70 -6.82 1.86
C PRO A 17 -5.25 -6.56 0.46
N THR A 18 -6.41 -5.93 0.40
CA THR A 18 -7.00 -5.46 -0.85
C THR A 18 -6.40 -4.11 -1.25
N LEU A 19 -6.46 -3.79 -2.53
CA LEU A 19 -6.03 -2.50 -3.07
C LEU A 19 -6.65 -1.32 -2.30
N ARG A 20 -7.95 -1.41 -2.01
CA ARG A 20 -8.69 -0.38 -1.28
C ARG A 20 -8.18 -0.18 0.15
N GLU A 21 -7.97 -1.27 0.89
CA GLU A 21 -7.43 -1.19 2.26
C GLU A 21 -6.05 -0.52 2.29
N MET A 22 -5.22 -0.76 1.28
CA MET A 22 -3.90 -0.14 1.18
C MET A 22 -3.97 1.36 0.84
N ILE A 23 -4.90 1.76 -0.03
CA ILE A 23 -5.15 3.17 -0.34
C ILE A 23 -5.66 3.91 0.90
N GLU A 24 -6.63 3.34 1.61
CA GLU A 24 -7.17 3.90 2.85
C GLU A 24 -6.07 4.03 3.93
N ALA A 25 -5.23 3.00 4.09
CA ALA A 25 -4.10 3.04 5.01
C ALA A 25 -3.08 4.13 4.62
N TYR A 26 -2.79 4.30 3.33
CA TYR A 26 -1.89 5.37 2.86
C TYR A 26 -2.40 6.75 3.28
N TYR A 27 -3.68 7.04 3.06
CA TYR A 27 -4.26 8.32 3.45
C TYR A 27 -4.34 8.51 4.96
N ALA A 28 -4.74 7.48 5.71
CA ALA A 28 -4.78 7.55 7.18
C ALA A 28 -3.40 7.91 7.77
N VAL A 29 -2.32 7.38 7.17
CA VAL A 29 -0.95 7.67 7.57
C VAL A 29 -0.53 9.08 7.14
N LYS A 30 -0.94 9.55 5.96
CA LYS A 30 -0.72 10.94 5.52
C LYS A 30 -1.44 11.95 6.40
N GLU A 31 -2.69 11.68 6.80
CA GLU A 31 -3.51 12.56 7.64
C GLU A 31 -2.91 12.81 9.03
N ILE A 32 -2.19 11.83 9.59
CA ILE A 32 -1.47 11.99 10.87
C ILE A 32 -0.13 12.73 10.72
N GLY A 33 0.19 13.26 9.54
CA GLY A 33 1.35 14.12 9.29
C GLY A 33 2.62 13.40 8.85
N LEU A 34 2.54 12.12 8.43
CA LEU A 34 3.69 11.44 7.84
C LEU A 34 3.84 11.84 6.37
N GLU A 35 4.90 12.59 6.06
CA GLU A 35 5.10 13.12 4.71
C GLU A 35 5.72 12.11 3.75
N ASN A 36 6.65 11.28 4.23
CA ASN A 36 7.45 10.33 3.44
C ASN A 36 6.90 8.91 3.49
N VAL A 37 5.66 8.73 3.04
CA VAL A 37 4.97 7.43 3.00
C VAL A 37 5.07 6.87 1.58
N LYS A 38 5.44 5.60 1.46
CA LYS A 38 5.43 4.86 0.19
C LYS A 38 4.78 3.50 0.38
N LEU A 39 4.01 3.07 -0.62
CA LEU A 39 3.45 1.75 -0.73
C LEU A 39 4.46 0.84 -1.44
N GLY A 40 4.97 -0.15 -0.71
CA GLY A 40 5.86 -1.18 -1.23
C GLY A 40 5.12 -2.50 -1.47
N ASN A 41 5.76 -3.43 -2.19
CA ASN A 41 5.19 -4.73 -2.54
C ASN A 41 3.80 -4.63 -3.21
N CYS A 42 3.61 -3.62 -4.07
CA CYS A 42 2.32 -3.34 -4.68
C CYS A 42 1.74 -4.53 -5.47
N HIS A 43 2.60 -5.41 -6.00
CA HIS A 43 2.18 -6.65 -6.67
C HIS A 43 1.38 -7.62 -5.76
N VAL A 44 1.39 -7.44 -4.44
CA VAL A 44 0.61 -8.27 -3.49
C VAL A 44 -0.88 -7.93 -3.57
N PHE A 45 -1.22 -6.67 -3.83
CA PHE A 45 -2.59 -6.15 -3.79
C PHE A 45 -3.06 -5.49 -5.11
N ALA A 46 -2.15 -5.19 -6.04
CA ALA A 46 -2.43 -4.75 -7.39
C ALA A 46 -1.89 -5.78 -8.39
N GLN A 47 -2.77 -6.61 -8.95
CA GLN A 47 -2.40 -7.74 -9.80
C GLN A 47 -2.72 -7.49 -11.27
N THR A 48 -3.72 -6.66 -11.57
CA THR A 48 -4.10 -6.30 -12.93
C THR A 48 -3.60 -4.91 -13.31
N ASN A 49 -3.58 -4.61 -14.61
CA ASN A 49 -3.27 -3.25 -15.08
C ASN A 49 -4.29 -2.24 -14.55
N GLU A 50 -5.56 -2.62 -14.44
CA GLU A 50 -6.62 -1.79 -13.87
C GLU A 50 -6.34 -1.44 -12.40
N ASP A 51 -5.84 -2.40 -11.61
CA ASP A 51 -5.43 -2.17 -10.23
C ASP A 51 -4.30 -1.15 -10.14
N TRP A 52 -3.32 -1.25 -11.06
CA TRP A 52 -2.20 -0.32 -11.13
C TRP A 52 -2.63 1.08 -11.53
N GLU A 53 -3.52 1.21 -12.51
CA GLU A 53 -4.10 2.50 -12.91
C GLU A 53 -4.87 3.13 -11.76
N LEU A 54 -5.68 2.34 -11.05
CA LEU A 54 -6.44 2.82 -9.90
C LEU A 54 -5.52 3.20 -8.73
N LEU A 55 -4.47 2.42 -8.48
CA LEU A 55 -3.49 2.71 -7.44
C LEU A 55 -2.76 4.02 -7.72
N ILE A 56 -2.15 4.14 -8.91
CA ILE A 56 -1.38 5.33 -9.30
C ILE A 56 -2.29 6.55 -9.38
N GLY A 57 -3.51 6.41 -9.90
CA GLY A 57 -4.51 7.47 -9.95
C GLY A 57 -4.95 7.96 -8.57
N ALA A 58 -4.98 7.07 -7.57
CA ALA A 58 -5.31 7.43 -6.20
C ALA A 58 -4.13 8.08 -5.47
N VAL A 59 -2.98 7.40 -5.39
CA VAL A 59 -1.89 7.80 -4.49
C VAL A 59 -0.77 8.62 -5.14
N GLY A 60 -0.71 8.65 -6.48
CA GLY A 60 0.39 9.23 -7.24
C GLY A 60 1.56 8.26 -7.44
N VAL A 61 2.32 8.43 -8.53
CA VAL A 61 3.47 7.56 -8.86
C VAL A 61 4.61 7.71 -7.84
N GLU A 62 4.74 8.87 -7.21
CA GLU A 62 5.71 9.19 -6.18
C GLU A 62 5.51 8.41 -4.88
N ALA A 63 4.28 7.95 -4.65
CA ALA A 63 3.88 7.16 -3.49
C ALA A 63 4.17 5.67 -3.66
N ILE A 64 4.64 5.22 -4.83
CA ILE A 64 5.03 3.84 -5.08
C ILE A 64 6.52 3.65 -4.80
N GLY A 65 6.87 2.57 -4.09
CA GLY A 65 8.23 2.28 -3.61
C GLY A 65 8.72 0.88 -3.91
#